data_AF-A0A9E1F1P7-F1
#
_entry.id   AF-A0A9E1F1P7-F1
#
_cell.length_a   1.000
_cell.length_b   1.000
_cell.length_c   1.000
_cell.angle_alpha   90.00
_cell.angle_beta   90.00
_cell.angle_gamma   90.00
#
_symmetry.space_group_name_H-M   'P 1'
#
loop_
_entity.id
_entity.type
_entity.pdbx_description
1 polymer ?
#
loop_
_entity_poly.entity_id
_entity_poly.type
_entity_poly.pdbx_seq_one_letter_code
_entity_poly.pdbx_strand_id
1 'polypeptide(L)'
;MNRNPKEKNVQILIRAKPKDKDKIKKLADKCNLSVSEYMVQRALGYKPRTVLPDVFFDLYGKLCELCNTAEITTETETELISLIDEIHSELLLPRKENMQKWRQRDFGL
;
A
#
# COMPACT_ATOMS: atom_id res chain seq x y z
N MET A 1 13.41 28.56 3.93
CA MET A 1 13.44 27.23 4.58
C MET A 1 12.03 26.88 5.04
N ASN A 2 11.40 25.88 4.44
CA ASN A 2 10.03 25.49 4.75
C ASN A 2 10.03 24.53 5.96
N ARG A 3 9.72 25.04 7.16
CA ARG A 3 9.50 24.23 8.36
C ARG A 3 8.02 23.85 8.39
N ASN A 4 7.69 22.63 7.98
CA ASN A 4 6.33 22.12 8.05
C ASN A 4 6.00 21.77 9.52
N PRO A 5 5.09 22.48 10.20
CA PRO A 5 4.77 22.23 11.60
C PRO A 5 3.69 21.13 11.64
N LYS A 6 4.10 19.88 11.62
CA LYS A 6 3.23 18.78 12.03
C LYS A 6 3.93 18.03 13.16
N GLU A 7 3.92 18.65 14.34
CA GLU A 7 4.17 17.91 15.56
C GLU A 7 3.17 16.76 15.62
N LYS A 8 3.68 15.52 15.58
CA LYS A 8 2.86 14.32 15.76
C LYS A 8 2.58 14.19 17.25
N ASN A 9 1.53 14.88 17.71
CA ASN A 9 1.12 14.94 19.12
C ASN A 9 0.57 13.61 19.69
N VAL A 10 0.51 12.56 18.87
CA VAL A 10 0.01 11.24 19.25
C VAL A 10 1.04 10.19 18.90
N GLN A 11 1.43 9.39 19.89
CA GLN A 11 2.35 8.26 19.74
C GLN A 11 1.64 6.96 20.11
N ILE A 12 1.89 5.92 19.32
CA ILE A 12 1.40 4.57 19.60
C ILE A 12 2.61 3.76 20.06
N LEU A 13 2.56 3.29 21.31
CA LEU A 13 3.60 2.43 21.89
C LEU A 13 3.15 0.98 21.87
N ILE A 14 3.95 0.12 21.26
CA ILE A 14 3.66 -1.30 21.11
C ILE A 14 4.74 -2.11 21.81
N ARG A 15 4.33 -2.96 22.76
CA ARG A 15 5.24 -3.92 23.41
C ARG A 15 5.27 -5.21 22.60
N ALA A 16 6.46 -5.60 22.16
CA ALA A 16 6.70 -6.84 21.43
C ALA A 16 7.99 -7.50 21.93
N LYS A 17 8.07 -8.84 21.82
CA LYS A 17 9.29 -9.58 22.11
C LYS A 17 10.37 -9.22 21.08
N PRO A 18 11.68 -9.35 21.40
CA PRO A 18 12.76 -9.03 20.46
C PRO A 18 12.59 -9.72 19.10
N LYS A 19 12.29 -11.02 19.10
CA LYS A 19 12.04 -11.81 17.88
C LYS A 19 10.90 -11.25 17.01
N ASP A 20 9.85 -10.72 17.64
CA ASP A 20 8.71 -10.16 16.90
C ASP A 20 9.01 -8.76 16.37
N LYS A 21 9.83 -7.97 17.07
CA LYS A 21 10.37 -6.70 16.55
C LYS A 21 11.20 -6.93 15.29
N ASP A 22 12.07 -7.94 15.27
CA ASP A 22 12.88 -8.28 14.10
C ASP A 22 12.01 -8.71 12.91
N LYS A 23 10.95 -9.48 13.15
CA LYS A 23 9.98 -9.86 12.11
C LYS A 23 9.27 -8.62 11.55
N ILE A 24 8.79 -7.72 12.41
CA ILE A 24 8.13 -6.48 11.99
C ILE A 24 9.07 -5.65 11.12
N LYS A 25 10.34 -5.51 11.53
CA LYS A 25 11.35 -4.77 10.76
C LYS A 25 11.52 -5.36 9.36
N LYS A 26 11.74 -6.67 9.25
CA LYS A 26 11.85 -7.36 7.95
C LYS A 26 10.61 -7.22 7.07
N LEU A 27 9.41 -7.21 7.68
CA LEU A 27 8.17 -7.01 6.92
C LEU A 27 8.02 -5.57 6.42
N ALA A 28 8.38 -4.59 7.24
CA ALA A 28 8.38 -3.17 6.87
C ALA A 28 9.38 -2.91 5.74
N ASP A 29 10.60 -3.46 5.86
CA ASP A 29 11.66 -3.34 4.84
C ASP A 29 11.21 -3.92 3.48
N LYS A 30 10.53 -5.08 3.47
CA LYS A 30 9.96 -5.66 2.24
C LYS A 30 8.88 -4.79 1.59
N CYS A 31 8.22 -3.95 2.38
CA CYS A 31 7.23 -2.99 1.89
C CYS A 31 7.84 -1.62 1.58
N ASN A 32 9.17 -1.46 1.76
CA ASN A 32 9.87 -0.18 1.69
C ASN A 32 9.22 0.91 2.58
N LEU A 33 8.77 0.51 3.77
CA LEU A 33 8.15 1.38 4.77
C LEU A 33 9.03 1.46 6.01
N SER A 34 8.98 2.58 6.71
CA SER A 34 9.48 2.61 8.08
C SER A 34 8.62 1.72 8.99
N VAL A 35 9.20 1.25 10.10
CA VAL A 35 8.46 0.43 11.08
C VAL A 35 7.22 1.17 11.61
N SER A 36 7.29 2.48 11.79
CA SER A 36 6.16 3.28 12.27
C SER A 36 5.04 3.37 11.22
N GLU A 37 5.35 3.62 9.96
CA GLU A 37 4.37 3.64 8.87
C GLU A 37 3.72 2.28 8.66
N TYR A 38 4.52 1.22 8.65
CA TYR A 38 4.03 -0.15 8.55
C TYR A 38 3.03 -0.45 9.69
N MET A 39 3.37 -0.07 10.93
CA MET A 39 2.49 -0.27 12.10
C MET A 39 1.21 0.56 12.01
N VAL A 40 1.28 1.82 11.57
CA VAL A 40 0.09 2.67 11.39
C VAL A 40 -0.85 2.08 10.34
N GLN A 41 -0.33 1.62 9.20
CA GLN A 41 -1.15 0.96 8.18
C GLN A 41 -1.84 -0.29 8.73
N ARG A 42 -1.11 -1.14 9.45
CA ARG A 42 -1.68 -2.33 10.09
C ARG A 42 -2.74 -1.99 11.13
N ALA A 43 -2.53 -0.95 11.94
CA ALA A 43 -3.50 -0.49 12.94
C ALA A 43 -4.79 0.03 12.30
N LEU A 44 -4.69 0.67 11.14
CA LEU A 44 -5.83 1.13 10.34
C LEU A 44 -6.53 0.01 9.53
N GLY A 45 -6.01 -1.22 9.60
CA GLY A 45 -6.53 -2.38 8.90
C GLY A 45 -6.15 -2.45 7.42
N TYR A 46 -5.13 -1.71 6.99
CA TYR A 46 -4.56 -1.86 5.66
C TYR A 46 -3.54 -3.01 5.64
N LYS A 47 -3.49 -3.71 4.51
CA LYS A 47 -2.39 -4.61 4.17
C LYS A 47 -1.29 -3.83 3.45
N PRO A 48 -0.11 -3.63 4.05
CA PRO A 48 1.03 -3.04 3.37
C PRO A 48 1.44 -3.92 2.20
N ARG A 49 1.66 -3.30 1.04
CA ARG A 49 2.12 -4.00 -0.15
C ARG A 49 3.63 -4.03 -0.20
N THR A 50 4.17 -5.14 -0.69
CA THR A 50 5.57 -5.22 -1.09
C THR A 50 5.77 -4.37 -2.34
N VAL A 51 6.93 -3.73 -2.44
CA VAL A 51 7.28 -2.97 -3.65
C VAL A 51 7.33 -3.90 -4.86
N LEU A 52 6.70 -3.49 -5.95
CA LEU A 52 6.73 -4.21 -7.22
C LEU A 52 8.12 -4.03 -7.87
N PRO A 53 8.59 -5.01 -8.67
CA PRO A 53 9.85 -4.86 -9.39
C PRO A 53 9.86 -3.64 -10.32
N ASP A 54 11.02 -3.01 -10.53
CA ASP A 54 11.15 -1.83 -11.40
C ASP A 54 10.60 -2.04 -12.82
N VAL A 55 10.78 -3.25 -13.36
CA VAL A 55 10.24 -3.65 -14.67
C VAL A 55 8.72 -3.53 -14.79
N PHE A 56 7.98 -3.57 -13.68
CA PHE A 56 6.54 -3.31 -13.67
C PHE A 56 6.26 -1.85 -13.99
N PHE A 57 7.02 -0.92 -13.42
CA PHE A 57 6.83 0.51 -13.63
C PHE A 57 7.23 0.92 -15.05
N ASP A 58 8.25 0.29 -15.64
CA ASP A 58 8.60 0.48 -17.04
C ASP A 58 7.44 0.05 -17.98
N LEU A 59 6.80 -1.09 -17.69
CA LEU A 59 5.64 -1.57 -18.44
C LEU A 59 4.43 -0.64 -18.23
N TYR A 60 4.16 -0.26 -16.98
CA TYR A 60 3.05 0.64 -16.63
C TYR A 60 3.19 2.01 -17.30
N GLY A 61 4.40 2.57 -17.32
CA GLY A 61 4.69 3.83 -18.02
C GLY A 61 4.39 3.75 -19.51
N LYS A 62 4.82 2.66 -20.17
CA LYS A 62 4.51 2.43 -21.59
C LYS A 62 3.02 2.28 -21.86
N LEU A 63 2.25 1.67 -20.95
CA LEU A 63 0.79 1.59 -21.06
C LEU A 63 0.15 2.98 -20.99
N CYS A 64 0.60 3.83 -20.07
CA CYS A 64 0.13 5.21 -19.99
C CYS A 64 0.53 6.02 -21.23
N GLU A 65 1.76 5.86 -21.74
CA GLU A 65 2.20 6.51 -22.99
C GLU A 65 1.35 6.08 -24.18
N LEU A 66 1.03 4.79 -24.31
CA LEU A 66 0.15 4.26 -25.35
C LEU A 66 -1.24 4.89 -25.27
N CYS A 67 -1.79 5.03 -24.07
CA CYS A 67 -3.08 5.69 -23.85
C CYS A 67 -3.05 7.17 -24.28
N ASN A 68 -1.92 7.85 -24.14
CA ASN A 68 -1.79 9.28 -24.47
C ASN A 68 -1.46 9.55 -25.95
N THR A 69 -0.91 8.57 -26.67
CA THR A 69 -0.35 8.77 -28.03
C THR A 69 -1.24 8.27 -29.14
N ALA A 70 -2.18 7.39 -28.84
CA ALA A 70 -2.83 6.62 -29.87
C ALA A 70 -4.13 7.30 -30.37
N GLU A 71 -4.26 7.41 -31.69
CA GLU A 71 -5.51 7.70 -32.39
C GLU A 71 -6.43 6.46 -32.32
N ILE A 72 -6.81 6.07 -31.10
CA ILE A 72 -7.70 4.93 -30.85
C ILE A 72 -9.14 5.38 -31.00
N THR A 73 -10.04 4.44 -31.32
CA THR A 73 -11.46 4.74 -31.28
C THR A 73 -11.86 5.03 -29.83
N THR A 74 -12.78 5.97 -29.63
CA THR A 74 -13.22 6.41 -28.30
C THR A 74 -13.65 5.25 -27.39
N GLU A 75 -14.26 4.21 -27.97
CA GLU A 75 -14.63 2.98 -27.24
C GLU A 75 -13.39 2.26 -26.66
N THR A 76 -12.37 2.02 -27.49
CA THR A 76 -11.13 1.35 -27.05
C THR A 76 -10.30 2.17 -26.07
N GLU A 77 -10.33 3.50 -26.18
CA GLU A 77 -9.69 4.41 -25.22
C GLU A 77 -10.33 4.27 -23.83
N THR A 78 -11.66 4.24 -23.76
CA THR A 78 -12.38 4.09 -22.48
C THR A 78 -12.12 2.74 -21.81
N GLU A 79 -12.09 1.65 -22.58
CA GLU A 79 -11.72 0.31 -22.11
C GLU A 79 -10.28 0.29 -21.56
N LEU A 80 -9.34 0.92 -22.28
CA LEU A 80 -7.94 1.00 -21.86
C LEU A 80 -7.76 1.79 -20.57
N ILE A 81 -8.42 2.93 -20.42
CA ILE A 81 -8.39 3.73 -19.19
C ILE A 81 -8.95 2.93 -18.02
N SER A 82 -10.09 2.27 -18.22
CA SER A 82 -10.70 1.40 -17.19
C SER A 82 -9.75 0.30 -16.74
N LEU A 83 -9.04 -0.34 -17.68
CA LEU A 83 -8.04 -1.36 -17.38
C LEU A 83 -6.84 -0.80 -16.59
N ILE A 84 -6.35 0.39 -16.95
CA ILE A 84 -5.26 1.06 -16.24
C ILE A 84 -5.67 1.41 -14.80
N ASP A 85 -6.90 1.88 -14.60
CA ASP A 85 -7.46 2.18 -13.28
C ASP A 85 -7.62 0.92 -12.43
N GLU A 86 -8.09 -0.18 -13.03
CA GLU A 86 -8.16 -1.48 -12.37
C GLU A 86 -6.78 -1.93 -11.91
N ILE A 87 -5.78 -1.94 -12.81
CA ILE A 87 -4.37 -2.26 -12.50
C ILE A 87 -3.85 -1.38 -11.36
N HIS A 88 -4.11 -0.08 -11.40
CA HIS A 88 -3.67 0.85 -10.36
C HIS A 88 -4.32 0.52 -9.01
N SER A 89 -5.64 0.27 -8.99
CA SER A 89 -6.37 -0.08 -7.77
C SER A 89 -5.95 -1.43 -7.18
N GLU A 90 -5.69 -2.42 -8.06
CA GLU A 90 -5.39 -3.79 -7.68
C GLU A 90 -3.92 -4.03 -7.37
N LEU A 91 -2.99 -3.26 -7.94
CA LEU A 91 -1.56 -3.51 -7.79
C LEU A 91 -0.84 -2.42 -6.99
N LEU A 92 -1.25 -1.15 -7.13
CA LEU A 92 -0.54 0.00 -6.55
C LEU A 92 -1.18 0.49 -5.24
N LEU A 93 -2.51 0.47 -5.13
CA LEU A 93 -3.18 0.98 -3.92
C LEU A 93 -3.18 -0.03 -2.76
N PRO A 94 -2.95 0.43 -1.51
CA PRO A 94 -3.11 -0.41 -0.32
C PRO A 94 -4.56 -0.85 -0.16
N ARG A 95 -4.78 -2.17 -0.04
CA ARG A 95 -6.12 -2.73 0.17
C ARG A 95 -6.46 -2.76 1.67
N LYS A 96 -7.65 -2.30 2.02
CA LYS A 96 -8.19 -2.45 3.38
C LYS A 96 -8.66 -3.89 3.57
N GLU A 97 -8.14 -4.57 4.59
CA GLU A 97 -8.54 -5.93 4.91
C GLU A 97 -9.84 -5.95 5.71
N ASN A 98 -10.62 -7.03 5.57
CA ASN A 98 -11.71 -7.27 6.49
C ASN A 98 -11.16 -7.68 7.86
N MET A 99 -11.09 -6.70 8.76
CA MET A 99 -10.59 -6.86 10.12
C MET A 99 -11.38 -7.84 10.99
N GLN A 100 -12.61 -8.21 10.60
CA GLN A 100 -13.40 -9.24 11.29
C GLN A 100 -12.69 -10.59 11.31
N LYS A 101 -11.88 -10.90 10.29
CA LYS A 101 -11.07 -12.13 10.22
C LYS A 101 -9.98 -12.19 11.30
N TRP A 102 -9.57 -11.03 11.81
CA TRP A 102 -8.50 -10.89 12.81
C TRP A 102 -9.04 -10.72 14.24
N ARG A 103 -10.35 -10.55 14.42
CA ARG A 103 -10.95 -10.60 15.77
C ARG A 103 -10.83 -12.04 16.26
N GLN A 104 -10.00 -12.26 17.27
CA GLN A 104 -10.14 -13.50 18.05
C GLN A 104 -11.51 -13.48 18.73
N ARG A 105 -12.15 -14.65 18.84
CA ARG A 105 -13.28 -14.80 19.77
C ARG A 105 -12.72 -14.50 21.15
N ASP A 106 -13.19 -13.42 21.76
CA ASP A 106 -12.99 -13.17 23.17
C ASP A 106 -13.66 -14.34 23.92
N PHE A 107 -12.87 -15.36 24.26
CA PHE A 107 -13.25 -16.30 25.31
C PHE A 107 -13.03 -15.55 26.62
N GLY A 108 -13.98 -14.69 26.96
CA GLY A 108 -14.07 -14.08 28.28
C GLY A 108 -14.16 -15.18 29.33
N LEU A 109 -13.21 -15.18 30.24
CA LEU A 109 -13.31 -15.77 31.57
C LEU A 109 -13.82 -14.70 32.53
#